data_AF-A0A2K2FYF5-F1
#
_entry.id   AF-A0A2K2FYF5-F1
#
_cell.length_a   1.000
_cell.length_b   1.000
_cell.length_c   1.000
_cell.angle_alpha   90.00
_cell.angle_beta   90.00
_cell.angle_gamma   90.00
#
_symmetry.space_group_name_H-M   'P 1'
#
loop_
_entity.id
_entity.type
_entity.pdbx_description
1 polymer ?
#
loop_
_entity_poly.entity_id
_entity_poly.type
_entity_poly.pdbx_seq_one_letter_code
_entity_poly.pdbx_strand_id
1 'polypeptide(L)'
;MIAAAQKGPGIATPGLGGAILAPALVNGTRRLEIRNYRLEDPERLKARGAFSEVIQYRTRLFVPLDQSNEVVEAIVAMTRI
;
A
#
# COMPACT_ATOMS: atom_id res chain seq x y z
N MET A 1 -11.81 -2.93 5.03
CA MET A 1 -10.61 -2.11 4.79
C MET A 1 -10.42 -1.83 3.30
N ILE A 2 -10.18 -2.85 2.46
CA ILE A 2 -9.89 -2.67 1.02
C ILE A 2 -10.97 -1.92 0.24
N ALA A 3 -12.24 -2.34 0.34
CA ALA A 3 -13.33 -1.67 -0.37
C ALA A 3 -13.47 -0.18 0.01
N ALA A 4 -13.19 0.16 1.27
CA ALA A 4 -13.18 1.54 1.75
C ALA A 4 -11.95 2.31 1.22
N ALA A 5 -10.77 1.68 1.20
CA ALA A 5 -9.55 2.25 0.62
C ALA A 5 -9.69 2.53 -0.88
N GLN A 6 -10.42 1.69 -1.62
CA GLN A 6 -10.61 1.85 -3.07
C GLN A 6 -11.56 3.00 -3.44
N LYS A 7 -12.53 3.31 -2.58
CA LYS A 7 -13.59 4.30 -2.84
C LYS A 7 -13.42 5.62 -2.10
N GLY A 8 -12.64 5.63 -1.01
CA GLY A 8 -12.46 6.78 -0.14
C GLY A 8 -11.18 7.58 -0.39
N PRO A 9 -10.92 8.62 0.41
CA PRO A 9 -9.69 9.43 0.30
C PRO A 9 -8.42 8.67 0.72
N GLY A 10 -8.58 7.50 1.33
CA GLY A 10 -7.53 6.67 1.89
C GLY A 10 -7.84 6.30 3.34
N ILE A 11 -7.22 5.23 3.81
CA ILE A 11 -7.41 4.69 5.17
C ILE A 11 -6.05 4.53 5.84
N ALA A 12 -5.95 4.99 7.09
CA ALA A 12 -4.77 4.73 7.90
C ALA A 12 -4.56 3.22 8.06
N THR A 13 -3.32 2.77 7.93
CA THR A 13 -2.94 1.37 8.10
C THR A 13 -2.32 1.21 9.49
N PRO A 14 -3.05 0.68 10.48
CA PRO A 14 -2.56 0.60 11.85
C PRO A 14 -1.26 -0.19 11.94
N GLY A 15 -0.36 0.26 12.81
CA GLY A 15 0.95 -0.38 13.01
C GLY A 15 2.02 0.08 12.02
N LEU A 16 1.67 0.59 10.83
CA LEU A 16 2.62 0.95 9.78
C LEU A 16 3.13 2.40 9.87
N GLY A 17 3.35 2.89 11.09
CA GLY A 17 4.03 4.18 11.32
C GLY A 17 3.36 5.41 10.70
N GLY A 18 2.04 5.41 10.51
CA GLY A 18 1.30 6.51 9.88
C GLY A 18 1.04 6.33 8.37
N ALA A 19 1.37 5.17 7.81
CA ALA A 19 1.09 4.89 6.41
C ALA A 19 -0.41 4.87 6.10
N ILE A 20 -0.74 5.28 4.88
CA ILE A 20 -2.10 5.41 4.39
C ILE A 20 -2.24 4.54 3.15
N LEU A 21 -3.24 3.67 3.13
CA LEU A 21 -3.64 2.94 1.94
C LEU A 21 -4.70 3.77 1.20
N ALA A 22 -4.36 4.26 0.01
CA ALA A 22 -5.20 5.19 -0.74
C ALA A 22 -5.36 4.75 -2.20
N PRO A 23 -6.47 5.11 -2.88
CA PRO A 23 -6.60 4.84 -4.29
C PRO A 23 -5.67 5.79 -5.08
N ALA A 24 -5.10 5.28 -6.15
CA ALA A 24 -4.29 6.03 -7.10
C ALA A 24 -4.68 5.65 -8.53
N LEU A 25 -4.83 6.65 -9.39
CA LEU A 25 -4.96 6.42 -10.82
C LEU A 25 -3.57 6.53 -11.45
N VAL A 26 -3.07 5.42 -11.99
CA VAL A 26 -1.77 5.38 -12.67
C VAL A 26 -1.99 4.77 -14.05
N ASN A 27 -1.60 5.51 -15.09
CA ASN A 27 -1.75 5.09 -16.48
C ASN A 27 -3.18 4.55 -16.80
N GLY A 28 -4.21 5.27 -16.35
CA GLY A 28 -5.62 4.88 -16.54
C GLY A 28 -6.11 3.71 -15.67
N THR A 29 -5.24 3.07 -14.90
CA THR A 29 -5.59 1.94 -14.02
C THR A 29 -5.69 2.39 -12.57
N ARG A 30 -6.79 2.04 -11.89
CA ARG A 30 -6.91 2.25 -10.44
C ARG A 30 -6.02 1.26 -9.71
N ARG A 31 -5.27 1.73 -8.72
CA ARG A 31 -4.40 0.93 -7.85
C ARG A 31 -4.58 1.35 -6.41
N LEU A 32 -4.17 0.49 -5.50
CA LEU A 32 -4.05 0.81 -4.08
C LEU A 32 -2.60 1.16 -3.79
N GLU A 33 -2.37 2.40 -3.37
CA GLU A 33 -1.06 2.94 -3.07
C GLU A 33 -0.85 3.01 -1.55
N ILE A 34 0.33 2.62 -1.11
CA ILE A 34 0.80 2.82 0.26
C ILE A 34 1.56 4.15 0.27
N ARG A 35 1.03 5.14 1.00
CA ARG A 35 1.62 6.48 1.17
C ARG A 35 2.12 6.64 2.60
N ASN A 36 3.02 7.60 2.81
CA ASN A 36 3.56 7.96 4.13
C ASN A 36 4.14 6.78 4.94
N TYR A 37 4.63 5.74 4.25
CA TYR A 37 5.40 4.67 4.89
C TYR A 37 6.82 5.17 5.21
N ARG A 38 7.51 4.53 6.17
CA ARG A 38 8.89 4.91 6.51
C ARG A 38 9.86 4.46 5.42
N LEU A 39 10.91 5.23 5.18
CA LEU A 39 11.89 4.92 4.13
C LEU A 39 12.62 3.58 4.32
N GLU A 40 12.62 3.04 5.54
CA GLU A 40 13.17 1.74 5.91
C GLU A 40 12.22 0.55 5.63
N ASP A 41 10.93 0.80 5.40
CA ASP A 41 9.92 -0.22 5.15
C ASP A 41 9.78 -0.80 3.71
N PRO A 42 10.31 -0.21 2.61
CA PRO A 42 9.97 -0.66 1.25
C PRO A 42 10.26 -2.13 0.99
N GLU A 43 11.45 -2.62 1.38
CA GLU A 43 11.85 -4.01 1.15
C GLU A 43 11.00 -4.98 1.98
N ARG A 44 10.68 -4.59 3.21
CA ARG A 44 9.81 -5.36 4.10
C ARG A 44 8.38 -5.46 3.56
N LEU A 45 7.87 -4.38 2.98
CA LEU A 45 6.55 -4.34 2.35
C LEU A 45 6.51 -5.16 1.05
N LYS A 46 7.57 -5.08 0.24
CA LYS A 46 7.72 -5.91 -0.97
C LYS A 46 7.76 -7.40 -0.65
N ALA A 47 8.47 -7.78 0.41
CA ALA A 47 8.51 -9.16 0.89
C ALA A 47 7.11 -9.70 1.30
N ARG A 48 6.12 -8.82 1.50
CA ARG A 48 4.71 -9.19 1.79
C ARG A 48 3.79 -9.07 0.57
N GLY A 49 4.33 -8.83 -0.61
CA GLY A 49 3.58 -8.78 -1.87
C GLY A 49 3.24 -7.38 -2.36
N ALA A 50 3.72 -6.32 -1.71
CA ALA A 50 3.68 -4.98 -2.31
C ALA A 50 4.70 -4.88 -3.47
N PHE A 51 4.51 -3.92 -4.36
CA PHE A 51 5.45 -3.64 -5.44
C PHE A 51 5.64 -2.14 -5.63
N SER A 52 6.76 -1.75 -6.25
CA SER A 52 7.08 -0.35 -6.49
C SER A 52 7.12 -0.02 -7.97
N GLU A 53 6.66 1.17 -8.34
CA GLU A 53 6.87 1.76 -9.66
C GLU A 53 7.50 3.15 -9.51
N VAL A 54 8.30 3.56 -10.49
CA VAL A 54 8.82 4.93 -10.58
C VAL A 54 7.86 5.76 -11.43
N ILE A 55 7.16 6.71 -10.83
CA ILE A 55 6.17 7.57 -11.49
C ILE A 55 6.49 9.02 -11.13
N GLN A 56 6.59 9.90 -12.13
CA GLN A 56 6.97 11.31 -11.94
C GLN A 56 8.24 11.47 -11.09
N TYR A 57 9.27 10.66 -11.38
CA TYR A 57 10.55 10.64 -10.66
C TYR A 57 10.45 10.27 -9.17
N ARG A 58 9.36 9.62 -8.75
CA ARG A 58 9.16 9.14 -7.37
C ARG A 58 8.91 7.64 -7.37
N THR A 59 9.62 6.93 -6.49
CA THR A 59 9.29 5.55 -6.14
C THR A 59 8.00 5.54 -5.34
N ARG A 60 6.95 4.91 -5.88
CA ARG A 60 5.65 4.77 -5.25
C ARG A 60 5.37 3.29 -5.04
N LEU A 61 4.73 2.97 -3.92
CA LEU A 61 4.50 1.60 -3.49
C LEU A 61 3.01 1.26 -3.59
N PHE A 62 2.69 0.09 -4.12
CA PHE A 62 1.34 -0.35 -4.42
C PHE A 62 1.07 -1.77 -3.94
N VAL A 63 -0.21 -2.08 -3.79
CA VAL A 63 -0.74 -3.41 -3.51
C VAL A 63 -1.40 -3.98 -4.78
N PRO A 64 -1.13 -5.25 -5.15
CA PRO A 64 -1.80 -5.91 -6.27
C PRO A 64 -3.31 -6.01 -6.02
N LEU A 65 -4.14 -5.69 -7.02
CA LEU A 65 -5.59 -5.62 -6.85
C LEU A 65 -6.22 -7.00 -6.64
N ASP A 66 -5.74 -7.98 -7.41
CA ASP A 66 -6.17 -9.39 -7.40
C ASP A 66 -5.93 -10.06 -6.05
N GLN A 67 -4.85 -9.70 -5.35
CA GLN A 67 -4.44 -10.27 -4.06
C GLN A 67 -4.48 -9.23 -2.92
N SER A 68 -5.29 -8.17 -3.09
CA SER A 68 -5.23 -7.00 -2.22
C SER A 68 -5.59 -7.28 -0.76
N ASN A 69 -6.53 -8.20 -0.50
CA ASN A 69 -6.85 -8.61 0.86
C ASN A 69 -5.66 -9.32 1.52
N GLU A 70 -5.08 -10.32 0.85
CA GLU A 70 -4.00 -11.17 1.38
C GLU A 70 -2.75 -10.34 1.69
N VAL A 71 -2.34 -9.47 0.76
CA VAL A 71 -1.17 -8.60 0.94
C VAL A 71 -1.38 -7.62 2.09
N VAL A 72 -2.57 -7.00 2.20
CA VAL A 72 -2.83 -6.05 3.29
C VAL A 72 -2.90 -6.76 4.65
N GLU A 73 -3.48 -7.95 4.72
CA GLU A 73 -3.45 -8.75 5.94
C GLU A 73 -2.02 -9.12 6.35
N ALA A 74 -1.18 -9.54 5.39
CA ALA A 74 0.22 -9.85 5.63
C ALA A 74 1.03 -8.63 6.14
N ILE A 75 0.75 -7.44 5.59
CA ILE A 75 1.37 -6.18 6.03
C ILE A 75 0.92 -5.80 7.44
N VAL A 76 -0.37 -5.91 7.75
CA VAL A 76 -0.90 -5.56 9.09
C VAL A 76 -0.38 -6.54 10.15
N ALA A 77 -0.31 -7.85 9.83
CA ALA A 77 0.18 -8.88 10.74
C ALA A 77 1.65 -8.68 11.13
N MET A 78 2.49 -8.23 10.19
CA MET A 78 3.89 -7.92 10.42
C MET A 78 4.12 -6.84 11.49
N THR A 79 3.18 -5.93 11.65
CA THR A 79 3.25 -4.82 12.62
C THR A 79 2.67 -5.12 13.99
N ARG A 80 2.15 -6.33 14.22
CA ARG A 80 1.66 -6.77 15.53
C ARG A 80 2.74 -7.44 16.41
N ILE A 81 3.99 -7.41 15.95
CA ILE A 81 5.17 -8.00 16.61
C ILE A 81 6.00 -6.87 17.19
#